data_AF-W7ACZ8-F1
#
_entry.id   AF-W7ACZ8-F1
#
_cell.length_a   1.000
_cell.length_b   1.000
_cell.length_c   1.000
_cell.angle_alpha   90.00
_cell.angle_beta   90.00
_cell.angle_gamma   90.00
#
_symmetry.space_group_name_H-M   'P 1'
#
loop_
_entity.id
_entity.type
_entity.pdbx_description
1 polymer ?
#
loop_
_entity_poly.entity_id
_entity_poly.type
_entity_poly.pdbx_seq_one_letter_code
_entity_poly.pdbx_strand_id
1 'polypeptide(L)'
;YDDVIDLLWDPNGPKKIYKSFVDGIISRMYNPNLLIVRQQYQGICKKWRRHCYVLVNKVELSQDETAVLFVSSNTDYFNWKIKMKHVNPIIKSANKFNPCIGSYKDLFRNELSTKMYINLAAFFIKKESDCVNVTYVSSIDMNFHSIRSELTYVKIAAEDILQVVKLRNIFKSNKNTSE
;
A
#
# COMPACT_ATOMS: atom_id res chain seq x y z
N TYR A 1 -5.53 19.04 -4.34
CA TYR A 1 -4.76 18.17 -5.25
C TYR A 1 -3.55 17.66 -4.50
N ASP A 2 -2.66 18.56 -4.07
CA ASP A 2 -1.46 18.21 -3.29
C ASP A 2 -1.79 17.45 -2.00
N ASP A 3 -2.86 17.82 -1.27
CA ASP A 3 -3.25 17.09 -0.06
C ASP A 3 -3.53 15.59 -0.29
N VAL A 4 -4.03 15.22 -1.48
CA VAL A 4 -4.28 13.81 -1.84
C VAL A 4 -2.95 13.11 -2.07
N ILE A 5 -2.02 13.76 -2.76
CA ILE A 5 -0.68 13.24 -3.02
C ILE A 5 0.07 13.07 -1.70
N ASP A 6 0.04 14.08 -0.83
CA ASP A 6 0.71 14.06 0.47
C ASP A 6 0.15 12.98 1.38
N LEU A 7 -1.18 12.78 1.38
CA LEU A 7 -1.81 11.69 2.11
C LEU A 7 -1.34 10.32 1.60
N LEU A 8 -1.22 10.13 0.29
CA LEU A 8 -0.79 8.85 -0.27
C LEU A 8 0.72 8.63 -0.12
N TRP A 9 1.51 9.70 -0.07
CA TRP A 9 2.96 9.65 0.13
C TRP A 9 3.36 9.43 1.59
N ASP A 10 2.55 9.88 2.56
CA ASP A 10 2.77 9.64 3.98
C ASP A 10 2.75 8.12 4.29
N PRO A 11 3.81 7.56 4.87
CA PRO A 11 3.84 6.17 5.33
C PRO A 11 2.63 5.78 6.18
N ASN A 12 2.10 6.70 7.00
CA ASN A 12 0.94 6.49 7.85
C ASN A 12 -0.36 7.09 7.29
N GLY A 13 -0.33 7.69 6.11
CA GLY A 13 -1.51 8.18 5.42
C GLY A 13 -2.61 7.14 5.20
N PRO A 14 -2.27 5.86 4.89
CA PRO A 14 -3.26 4.78 4.85
C PRO A 14 -4.10 4.64 6.12
N LYS A 15 -3.66 5.12 7.28
CA LYS A 15 -4.45 5.13 8.53
C LYS A 15 -5.75 5.93 8.40
N LYS A 16 -5.79 6.95 7.55
CA LYS A 16 -7.02 7.71 7.30
C LYS A 16 -7.99 6.98 6.37
N ILE A 17 -7.50 6.02 5.58
CA ILE A 17 -8.27 5.30 4.56
C ILE A 17 -8.73 3.94 5.10
N TYR A 18 -7.83 3.20 5.73
CA TYR A 18 -8.01 1.81 6.10
C TYR A 18 -8.06 1.64 7.62
N LYS A 19 -9.21 1.22 8.14
CA LYS A 19 -9.37 0.91 9.58
C LYS A 19 -8.46 -0.22 10.07
N SER A 20 -8.06 -1.11 9.15
CA SER A 20 -7.14 -2.21 9.44
C SER A 20 -5.68 -1.75 9.52
N PHE A 21 -5.33 -0.56 9.03
CA PHE A 21 -3.95 -0.11 9.02
C PHE A 21 -3.44 0.14 10.45
N VAL A 22 -2.28 -0.41 10.76
CA VAL A 22 -1.63 -0.31 12.08
C VAL A 22 -0.56 0.77 12.05
N ASP A 23 0.45 0.60 11.19
CA ASP A 23 1.54 1.54 11.03
C ASP A 23 2.20 1.42 9.65
N GLY A 24 2.92 2.48 9.28
CA GLY A 24 3.82 2.53 8.15
C GLY A 24 5.16 3.10 8.56
N ILE A 25 6.24 2.41 8.21
CA ILE A 25 7.61 2.77 8.58
C ILE A 25 8.46 2.84 7.33
N ILE A 26 9.11 3.98 7.10
CA ILE A 26 10.10 4.13 6.03
C ILE A 26 11.27 3.20 6.35
N SER A 27 11.42 2.14 5.56
CA SER A 27 12.52 1.19 5.70
C SER A 27 13.74 1.65 4.91
N ARG A 28 13.53 2.41 3.83
CA ARG A 28 14.60 3.01 3.02
C ARG A 28 14.03 4.16 2.20
N MET A 29 14.77 5.27 2.10
CA MET A 29 14.47 6.36 1.17
C MET A 29 15.58 6.40 0.12
N TYR A 30 15.21 6.39 -1.17
CA TYR A 30 16.18 6.53 -2.26
C TYR A 30 16.29 7.97 -2.73
N ASN A 31 15.15 8.64 -2.86
CA ASN A 31 15.05 10.06 -3.23
C ASN A 31 13.66 10.61 -2.78
N PRO A 32 13.37 11.91 -2.98
CA PRO A 32 12.10 12.52 -2.57
C PRO A 32 10.83 11.92 -3.19
N ASN A 33 10.98 11.13 -4.26
CA ASN A 33 9.90 10.52 -5.02
C ASN A 33 9.92 8.99 -4.97
N LEU A 34 10.91 8.36 -4.34
CA LEU A 34 11.05 6.91 -4.29
C LEU A 34 11.53 6.43 -2.91
N LEU A 35 10.70 5.61 -2.26
CA LEU A 35 11.01 5.04 -0.96
C LEU A 35 10.41 3.64 -0.79
N ILE A 36 10.83 2.93 0.24
CA ILE A 36 10.24 1.66 0.65
C ILE A 36 9.62 1.84 2.03
N VAL A 37 8.33 1.52 2.13
CA VAL A 37 7.58 1.49 3.39
C VAL A 37 7.30 0.05 3.77
N ARG A 38 7.56 -0.28 5.04
CA ARG A 38 6.94 -1.44 5.69
C ARG A 38 5.57 -1.03 6.15
N GLN A 39 4.52 -1.64 5.62
CA GLN A 39 3.15 -1.40 6.05
C GLN A 39 2.64 -2.58 6.87
N GLN A 40 1.91 -2.30 7.94
CA GLN A 40 1.32 -3.32 8.81
C GLN A 40 -0.19 -3.15 8.92
N TYR A 41 -0.90 -4.27 8.84
CA TYR A 41 -2.35 -4.34 8.84
C TYR A 41 -2.85 -5.35 9.87
N GLN A 42 -3.97 -5.02 10.49
CA GLN A 42 -4.70 -5.84 11.42
C GLN A 42 -5.78 -6.61 10.64
N GLY A 43 -5.73 -7.93 10.73
CA GLY A 43 -6.80 -8.80 10.24
C GLY A 43 -8.03 -8.74 11.15
N ILE A 44 -9.13 -9.31 10.66
CA ILE A 44 -10.44 -9.37 11.33
C ILE A 44 -10.31 -9.97 12.75
N CYS A 45 -9.54 -11.05 12.88
CA CYS A 45 -9.14 -11.56 14.19
C CYS A 45 -7.94 -10.75 14.69
N LYS A 46 -8.04 -10.09 15.86
CA LYS A 46 -6.98 -9.25 16.46
C LYS A 46 -5.60 -9.94 16.58
N LYS A 47 -5.56 -11.27 16.57
CA LYS A 47 -4.33 -12.07 16.58
C LYS A 47 -3.61 -12.15 15.21
N TRP A 48 -4.29 -11.83 14.12
CA TRP A 48 -3.80 -12.02 12.76
C TRP A 48 -3.35 -10.68 12.22
N ARG A 49 -2.04 -10.53 12.01
CA ARG A 49 -1.47 -9.33 11.38
C ARG A 49 -0.93 -9.67 10.01
N ARG A 50 -0.92 -8.68 9.13
CA ARG A 50 -0.26 -8.75 7.82
C ARG A 50 0.75 -7.65 7.69
N HIS A 51 1.82 -7.93 6.96
CA HIS A 51 2.78 -6.91 6.59
C HIS A 51 3.20 -7.07 5.15
N CYS A 52 3.63 -5.98 4.55
CA CYS A 52 4.28 -5.95 3.26
C CYS A 52 5.38 -4.90 3.26
N TYR A 53 6.37 -5.09 2.39
CA TYR A 53 7.35 -4.06 2.03
C TYR A 53 7.00 -3.57 0.65
N VAL A 54 6.73 -2.27 0.55
CA VAL A 54 6.15 -1.66 -0.64
C VAL A 54 7.07 -0.55 -1.11
N LEU A 55 7.54 -0.66 -2.35
CA LEU A 55 8.15 0.44 -3.07
C LEU A 55 7.04 1.44 -3.42
N VAL A 56 7.16 2.65 -2.91
CA VAL A 56 6.27 3.77 -3.20
C VAL A 56 7.00 4.73 -4.12
N ASN A 57 6.41 4.99 -5.28
CA ASN A 57 6.97 5.89 -6.29
C ASN A 57 5.96 6.98 -6.65
N LYS A 58 6.36 8.24 -6.53
CA LYS A 58 5.59 9.42 -6.93
C LYS A 58 6.13 9.92 -8.28
N VAL A 59 5.27 9.95 -9.29
CA VAL A 59 5.65 10.30 -10.65
C VAL A 59 4.75 11.41 -11.15
N GLU A 60 5.32 12.55 -11.49
CA GLU A 60 4.63 13.61 -12.23
C GLU A 60 4.47 13.16 -13.69
N LEU A 61 3.22 13.01 -14.13
CA LEU A 61 2.88 12.61 -15.50
C LEU A 61 2.69 13.83 -16.41
N SER A 62 2.16 14.92 -15.83
CA SER A 62 2.07 16.25 -16.41
C SER A 62 1.94 17.28 -15.29
N GLN A 63 1.91 18.57 -15.63
CA GLN A 63 1.71 19.66 -14.66
C GLN A 63 0.48 19.47 -13.76
N ASP A 64 -0.57 18.85 -14.29
CA ASP A 64 -1.86 18.67 -13.59
C ASP A 64 -2.13 17.19 -13.22
N GLU A 65 -1.19 16.28 -13.44
CA GLU A 65 -1.41 14.86 -13.18
C GLU A 65 -0.21 14.16 -12.52
N THR A 66 -0.47 13.49 -11.41
CA THR A 66 0.53 12.72 -10.64
C THR A 66 0.05 11.30 -10.44
N ALA A 67 0.94 10.33 -10.62
CA ALA A 67 0.73 8.95 -10.20
C ALA A 67 1.47 8.66 -8.90
N VAL A 68 0.80 8.02 -7.94
CA VAL A 68 1.44 7.38 -6.78
C VAL A 68 1.29 5.88 -6.91
N LEU A 69 2.41 5.19 -7.06
CA LEU A 69 2.50 3.76 -7.35
C LEU A 69 3.03 3.01 -6.13
N PHE A 70 2.43 1.85 -5.88
CA PHE A 70 2.76 0.95 -4.79
C PHE A 70 3.01 -0.44 -5.37
N VAL A 71 4.21 -0.96 -5.18
CA VAL A 71 4.59 -2.29 -5.68
C VAL A 71 5.43 -3.00 -4.62
N SER A 72 5.06 -4.23 -4.26
CA SER A 72 5.86 -5.03 -3.33
C SER A 72 7.18 -5.45 -3.95
N SER A 73 8.26 -5.31 -3.17
CA SER A 73 9.58 -5.83 -3.56
C SER A 73 9.65 -7.34 -3.36
N ASN A 74 10.52 -8.01 -4.12
CA ASN A 74 10.79 -9.45 -4.00
C ASN A 74 11.67 -9.78 -2.77
N THR A 75 11.46 -9.08 -1.66
CA THR A 75 12.35 -9.15 -0.51
C THR A 75 12.12 -10.40 0.35
N ASP A 76 13.02 -11.35 0.17
CA ASP A 76 13.21 -12.52 1.02
C ASP A 76 13.94 -12.13 2.30
N TYR A 77 13.22 -11.63 3.30
CA TYR A 77 13.83 -11.47 4.63
C TYR A 77 13.97 -12.81 5.35
N PHE A 78 15.21 -13.22 5.58
CA PHE A 78 15.79 -13.99 6.71
C PHE A 78 15.01 -15.16 7.33
N ASN A 79 14.04 -15.77 6.64
CA ASN A 79 13.46 -17.03 7.07
C ASN A 79 13.88 -18.15 6.10
N TRP A 80 15.04 -18.73 6.38
CA TRP A 80 15.59 -19.90 5.68
C TRP A 80 14.61 -21.08 5.57
N LYS A 81 13.56 -21.10 6.41
CA LYS A 81 12.54 -22.16 6.44
C LYS A 81 11.38 -21.95 5.47
N ILE A 82 11.15 -20.75 4.93
CA ILE A 82 9.98 -20.46 4.06
C ILE A 82 10.44 -19.69 2.83
N LYS A 83 10.90 -20.42 1.81
CA LYS A 83 11.27 -19.91 0.48
C LYS A 83 10.04 -19.68 -0.41
N MET A 84 8.99 -19.02 0.08
CA MET A 84 7.91 -18.61 -0.82
C MET A 84 8.28 -17.28 -1.46
N LYS A 85 8.93 -17.37 -2.63
CA LYS A 85 9.15 -16.24 -3.52
C LYS A 85 7.81 -15.88 -4.14
N HIS A 86 7.21 -14.79 -3.67
CA HIS A 86 6.10 -14.20 -4.40
C HIS A 86 6.61 -13.69 -5.74
N VAL A 87 5.96 -14.13 -6.82
CA VAL A 87 6.25 -13.67 -8.18
C VAL A 87 5.15 -12.71 -8.57
N ASN A 88 5.51 -11.43 -8.67
CA ASN A 88 4.59 -10.38 -9.09
C ASN A 88 4.15 -10.67 -10.54
N PRO A 89 2.84 -10.88 -10.78
CA PRO A 89 2.33 -11.25 -12.10
C PRO A 89 2.24 -10.05 -13.06
N ILE A 90 2.25 -8.82 -12.54
CA ILE A 90 2.01 -7.58 -13.31
C ILE A 90 3.34 -6.87 -13.56
N ILE A 91 4.07 -6.53 -12.50
CA ILE A 91 5.30 -5.77 -12.56
C ILE A 91 6.51 -6.72 -12.56
N LYS A 92 6.83 -7.28 -13.72
CA LYS A 92 7.92 -8.27 -13.87
C LYS A 92 9.29 -7.75 -13.42
N SER A 93 9.54 -6.44 -13.54
CA SER A 93 10.79 -5.81 -13.08
C SER A 93 10.93 -5.85 -11.54
N ALA A 94 9.83 -5.83 -10.79
CA ALA A 94 9.84 -5.93 -9.33
C ALA A 94 10.38 -7.30 -8.85
N ASN A 95 10.22 -8.35 -9.65
CA ASN A 95 10.75 -9.68 -9.35
C ASN A 95 12.29 -9.73 -9.33
N LYS A 96 12.95 -8.81 -10.02
CA LYS A 96 14.42 -8.67 -10.02
C LYS A 96 14.92 -7.71 -8.94
N PHE A 97 14.03 -6.89 -8.40
CA PHE A 97 14.37 -5.89 -7.39
C PHE A 97 14.33 -6.53 -6.00
N ASN A 98 15.52 -6.88 -5.49
CA ASN A 98 15.70 -7.49 -4.18
C ASN A 98 16.61 -6.63 -3.27
N PRO A 99 16.12 -5.48 -2.81
CA PRO A 99 16.88 -4.64 -1.88
C PRO A 99 17.08 -5.34 -0.54
N CYS A 100 18.24 -5.17 0.09
CA CYS A 100 18.40 -5.58 1.48
C CYS A 100 17.59 -4.61 2.39
N ILE A 101 16.40 -5.03 2.83
CA ILE A 101 15.48 -4.22 3.66
C ILE A 101 15.22 -4.89 4.99
N GLY A 102 15.61 -4.24 6.09
CA GLY A 102 15.13 -4.61 7.42
C GLY A 102 16.19 -4.33 8.46
N SER A 103 15.75 -3.81 9.59
CA SER A 103 16.53 -3.82 10.83
C SER A 103 16.14 -5.04 11.67
N TYR A 104 16.99 -5.43 12.63
CA TYR A 104 16.61 -6.43 13.65
C TYR A 104 15.26 -6.08 14.30
N LYS A 105 14.95 -4.78 14.47
CA LYS A 105 13.67 -4.30 15.02
C LYS A 105 12.47 -4.64 14.13
N ASP A 106 12.61 -4.56 12.81
CA ASP A 106 11.52 -4.91 11.88
C ASP A 106 11.25 -6.42 11.88
N LEU A 107 12.30 -7.22 12.08
CA LEU A 107 12.19 -8.68 12.20
C LEU A 107 11.26 -9.07 13.36
N PHE A 108 11.45 -8.53 14.56
CA PHE A 108 10.56 -8.81 15.71
C PHE A 108 9.13 -8.36 15.46
N ARG A 109 8.94 -7.20 14.84
CA ARG A 109 7.59 -6.69 14.56
C ARG A 109 6.83 -7.56 13.57
N ASN A 110 7.57 -8.23 12.68
CA ASN A 110 7.01 -9.04 11.60
C ASN A 110 6.85 -10.52 11.99
N GLU A 111 7.53 -11.02 13.01
CA GLU A 111 7.56 -12.44 13.43
C GLU A 111 6.17 -13.06 13.59
N LEU A 112 5.21 -12.28 14.12
CA LEU A 112 3.84 -12.71 14.36
C LEU A 112 2.85 -12.32 13.24
N SER A 113 3.34 -11.94 12.06
CA SER A 113 2.51 -11.43 10.97
C SER A 113 2.75 -12.15 9.65
N THR A 114 1.68 -12.43 8.93
CA THR A 114 1.72 -13.06 7.61
C THR A 114 2.15 -12.04 6.57
N LYS A 115 3.06 -12.40 5.66
CA LYS A 115 3.36 -11.55 4.49
C LYS A 115 2.15 -11.47 3.57
N MET A 116 1.89 -10.29 3.04
CA MET A 116 1.03 -10.05 1.88
C MET A 116 1.80 -9.27 0.82
N TYR A 117 1.28 -9.20 -0.40
CA TYR A 117 1.96 -8.59 -1.52
C TYR A 117 1.01 -7.69 -2.30
N ILE A 118 1.44 -6.46 -2.55
CA ILE A 118 0.81 -5.55 -3.49
C ILE A 118 1.47 -5.78 -4.84
N ASN A 119 0.79 -6.47 -5.75
CA ASN A 119 1.29 -6.66 -7.11
C ASN A 119 1.38 -5.31 -7.82
N LEU A 120 0.33 -4.50 -7.64
CA LEU A 120 0.25 -3.13 -8.07
C LEU A 120 -0.88 -2.46 -7.28
N ALA A 121 -0.64 -1.29 -6.71
CA ALA A 121 -1.71 -0.34 -6.44
C ALA A 121 -1.28 1.02 -7.00
N ALA A 122 -2.18 1.69 -7.71
CA ALA A 122 -1.88 2.93 -8.40
C ALA A 122 -3.01 3.92 -8.18
N PHE A 123 -2.64 5.15 -7.83
CA PHE A 123 -3.53 6.30 -7.79
C PHE A 123 -3.06 7.28 -8.85
N PHE A 124 -3.88 7.46 -9.89
CA PHE A 124 -3.72 8.55 -10.85
C PHE A 124 -4.56 9.71 -10.36
N ILE A 125 -3.92 10.83 -10.05
CA ILE A 125 -4.51 11.99 -9.40
C ILE A 125 -4.40 13.11 -10.40
N LYS A 126 -5.53 13.61 -10.87
CA LYS A 126 -5.60 14.66 -11.87
C LYS A 126 -6.30 15.87 -11.30
N LYS A 127 -5.64 17.02 -11.39
CA LYS A 127 -6.19 18.32 -11.07
C LYS A 127 -7.09 18.77 -12.22
N GLU A 128 -8.33 19.09 -11.90
CA GLU A 128 -9.27 19.72 -12.83
C GLU A 128 -9.60 21.12 -12.29
N SER A 129 -10.37 21.90 -13.04
CA SER A 129 -10.70 23.30 -12.69
C SER A 129 -11.44 23.44 -11.35
N ASP A 130 -12.31 22.49 -11.01
CA ASP A 130 -13.23 22.56 -9.86
C ASP A 130 -13.09 21.36 -8.91
N CYS A 131 -12.35 20.33 -9.31
CA CYS A 131 -12.24 19.09 -8.58
C CYS A 131 -10.88 18.40 -8.76
N VAL A 132 -10.71 17.29 -8.04
CA VAL A 132 -9.58 16.38 -8.20
C VAL A 132 -10.14 15.04 -8.58
N ASN A 133 -9.80 14.57 -9.77
CA ASN A 133 -10.15 13.23 -10.23
C ASN A 133 -9.11 12.24 -9.71
N VAL A 134 -9.57 11.11 -9.18
CA VAL A 134 -8.71 10.03 -8.69
C VAL A 134 -9.15 8.73 -9.34
N THR A 135 -8.25 8.13 -10.10
CA THR A 135 -8.41 6.77 -10.64
C THR A 135 -7.56 5.82 -9.82
N TYR A 136 -8.21 4.80 -9.26
CA TYR A 136 -7.57 3.77 -8.44
C TYR A 136 -7.60 2.42 -9.14
N VAL A 137 -6.45 1.75 -9.19
CA VAL A 137 -6.31 0.38 -9.69
C VAL A 137 -5.49 -0.41 -8.69
N SER A 138 -5.94 -1.61 -8.32
CA SER A 138 -5.20 -2.48 -7.41
C SER A 138 -5.25 -3.95 -7.79
N SER A 139 -4.16 -4.65 -7.44
CA SER A 139 -4.02 -6.09 -7.44
C SER A 139 -3.19 -6.46 -6.22
N ILE A 140 -3.82 -7.17 -5.28
CA ILE A 140 -3.25 -7.50 -3.98
C ILE A 140 -3.36 -9.00 -3.76
N ASP A 141 -2.22 -9.63 -3.49
CA ASP A 141 -2.12 -11.00 -3.03
C ASP A 141 -2.05 -11.01 -1.49
N MET A 142 -3.17 -11.40 -0.88
CA MET A 142 -3.29 -11.48 0.58
C MET A 142 -2.59 -12.70 1.20
N ASN A 143 -1.98 -13.55 0.36
CA ASN A 143 -1.28 -14.77 0.71
C ASN A 143 -2.10 -15.63 1.68
N PHE A 144 -3.37 -15.86 1.32
CA PHE A 144 -4.26 -16.70 2.11
C PHE A 144 -3.92 -18.17 1.92
N HIS A 145 -4.14 -18.98 2.96
CA HIS A 145 -4.22 -20.43 2.79
C HIS A 145 -5.34 -20.77 1.79
N SER A 146 -5.10 -21.82 1.01
CA SER A 146 -5.94 -22.31 -0.10
C SER A 146 -7.41 -22.63 0.22
N ILE A 147 -7.83 -22.51 1.49
CA ILE A 147 -9.17 -22.86 1.98
C ILE A 147 -10.18 -21.70 1.80
N ARG A 148 -9.75 -20.51 1.35
CA ARG A 148 -10.66 -19.36 1.22
C ARG A 148 -11.48 -19.40 -0.07
N SER A 149 -12.77 -19.16 0.05
CA SER A 149 -13.70 -19.07 -1.08
C SER A 149 -13.45 -17.82 -1.95
N GLU A 150 -13.76 -17.92 -3.24
CA GLU A 150 -13.75 -16.78 -4.18
C GLU A 150 -14.56 -15.59 -3.65
N LEU A 151 -15.70 -15.86 -3.01
CA LEU A 151 -16.53 -14.84 -2.34
C LEU A 151 -15.74 -14.02 -1.31
N THR A 152 -14.73 -14.60 -0.66
CA THR A 152 -13.88 -13.86 0.29
C THR A 152 -12.99 -12.85 -0.43
N TYR A 153 -12.44 -13.21 -1.59
CA TYR A 153 -11.63 -12.29 -2.40
C TYR A 153 -12.48 -11.14 -2.94
N VAL A 154 -13.69 -11.45 -3.44
CA VAL A 154 -14.65 -10.42 -3.91
C VAL A 154 -15.00 -9.44 -2.78
N LYS A 155 -15.29 -9.94 -1.57
CA LYS A 155 -15.58 -9.08 -0.42
C LYS A 155 -14.41 -8.16 -0.06
N ILE A 156 -13.19 -8.69 -0.04
CA ILE A 156 -11.99 -7.90 0.27
C ILE A 156 -11.76 -6.82 -0.80
N ALA A 157 -11.90 -7.16 -2.08
CA ALA A 157 -11.77 -6.19 -3.16
C ALA A 157 -12.84 -5.09 -3.08
N ALA A 158 -14.10 -5.45 -2.80
CA ALA A 158 -15.18 -4.49 -2.61
C ALA A 158 -14.93 -3.58 -1.39
N GLU A 159 -14.43 -4.14 -0.28
CA GLU A 159 -14.04 -3.36 0.89
C GLU A 159 -12.88 -2.41 0.57
N ASP A 160 -11.85 -2.83 -0.15
CA ASP A 160 -10.73 -1.97 -0.57
C ASP A 160 -11.23 -0.77 -1.38
N ILE A 161 -12.03 -1.01 -2.43
CA ILE A 161 -12.63 0.04 -3.25
C ILE A 161 -13.48 0.97 -2.40
N LEU A 162 -14.31 0.43 -1.50
CA LEU A 162 -15.16 1.24 -0.62
C LEU A 162 -14.36 2.12 0.33
N GLN A 163 -13.23 1.64 0.86
CA GLN A 163 -12.33 2.45 1.71
C GLN A 163 -11.66 3.55 0.90
N VAL A 164 -11.20 3.25 -0.32
CA VAL A 164 -10.60 4.26 -1.22
C VAL A 164 -11.60 5.36 -1.58
N VAL A 165 -12.87 5.02 -1.85
CA VAL A 165 -13.93 6.01 -2.11
C VAL A 165 -14.10 7.00 -0.94
N LYS A 166 -13.80 6.61 0.30
CA LYS A 166 -13.86 7.51 1.47
C LYS A 166 -12.82 8.62 1.44
N LEU A 167 -11.78 8.54 0.59
CA LEU A 167 -10.87 9.66 0.33
C LEU A 167 -11.64 10.95 0.03
N ARG A 168 -12.71 10.86 -0.76
CA ARG A 168 -13.58 12.00 -1.08
C ARG A 168 -14.12 12.69 0.17
N ASN A 169 -14.46 11.93 1.21
CA ASN A 169 -15.04 12.48 2.43
C ASN A 169 -13.99 13.16 3.30
N ILE A 170 -12.77 12.62 3.34
CA ILE A 170 -11.63 13.19 4.09
C ILE A 170 -11.35 14.62 3.61
N PHE A 171 -11.36 14.85 2.30
CA PHE A 171 -11.07 16.17 1.72
C PHE A 171 -12.29 17.08 1.60
N LYS A 172 -13.52 16.53 1.67
CA LYS A 172 -14.73 17.35 1.80
C LYS A 172 -14.88 17.95 3.20
N SER A 173 -14.60 17.19 4.26
CA SER A 173 -14.79 17.68 5.64
C SER A 173 -13.82 18.81 6.01
N ASN A 174 -12.60 18.79 5.48
CA ASN A 174 -11.57 19.79 5.78
C ASN A 174 -11.90 21.18 5.21
N LYS A 175 -12.77 21.27 4.19
CA LYS A 175 -13.23 22.55 3.64
C LYS A 175 -14.14 23.31 4.62
N ASN A 176 -14.85 22.62 5.52
CA ASN A 176 -15.83 23.24 6.42
C ASN A 176 -15.26 23.71 7.76
N THR A 177 -13.98 23.42 8.05
CA THR A 177 -13.28 23.84 9.29
C THR A 177 -12.30 24.98 9.05
N SER A 178 -12.32 25.58 7.86
CA SER A 178 -11.41 26.65 7.43
C SER A 178 -12.13 28.00 7.24
N GLU A 179 -13.35 28.13 7.77
CA GLU A 179 -14.12 29.39 7.82
C GLU A 179 -14.24 29.90 9.27
#